data_AF-A0AAD7RXM0-F1
#
_entry.id   AF-A0AAD7RXM0-F1
#
_cell.length_a   1.000
_cell.length_b   1.000
_cell.length_c   1.000
_cell.angle_alpha   90.00
_cell.angle_beta   90.00
_cell.angle_gamma   90.00
#
_symmetry.space_group_name_H-M   'P 1'
#
loop_
_entity.id
_entity.type
_entity.pdbx_description
1 polymer ?
#
loop_
_entity_poly.entity_id
_entity_poly.type
_entity_poly.pdbx_seq_one_letter_code
_entity_poly.pdbx_strand_id
1 'polypeptide(L)'
;MQPSRGYKEAKRLLHKHYGDELRIASAYIDKALQWPQIKSEDGKALNAYAMFLVGCRNTMEDIESLEEMDNPTNLRTVVSKLPYKMKERWRAEAYNIKERRDRRAKFTDLVSYIERQAKIATDPSSATSQTAVLPPLERTTRKDPS
;
A
#
# COMPACT_ATOMS: atom_id res chain seq x y z
N MET A 1 -4.94 -46.01 -20.58
CA MET A 1 -5.06 -44.66 -21.19
C MET A 1 -3.67 -44.17 -21.53
N GLN A 2 -3.46 -43.59 -22.72
CA GLN A 2 -2.16 -43.00 -23.10
C GLN A 2 -1.89 -41.74 -22.23
N PRO A 3 -0.79 -41.69 -21.45
CA PRO A 3 -0.48 -40.56 -20.55
C PRO A 3 -0.45 -39.19 -21.26
N SER A 4 -0.12 -39.19 -22.56
CA SER A 4 -0.03 -38.00 -23.41
C SER A 4 -1.37 -37.29 -23.63
N ARG A 5 -2.49 -38.03 -23.65
CA ARG A 5 -3.84 -37.46 -23.84
C ARG A 5 -4.31 -36.76 -22.57
N GLY A 6 -4.09 -37.39 -21.41
CA GLY A 6 -4.42 -36.80 -20.10
C GLY A 6 -3.60 -35.54 -19.81
N TYR A 7 -2.30 -35.54 -20.10
CA TYR A 7 -1.43 -34.37 -19.92
C TYR A 7 -1.83 -33.19 -20.81
N LYS A 8 -2.11 -33.43 -22.11
CA LYS A 8 -2.58 -32.36 -23.02
C LYS A 8 -3.88 -31.74 -22.54
N GLU A 9 -4.80 -32.58 -22.07
CA GLU A 9 -6.11 -32.11 -21.65
C GLU A 9 -6.07 -31.39 -20.31
N ALA A 10 -5.27 -31.87 -19.36
CA ALA A 10 -4.97 -31.15 -18.12
C ALA A 10 -4.34 -29.78 -18.40
N LYS A 11 -3.37 -29.70 -19.32
CA LYS A 11 -2.73 -28.43 -19.72
C LYS A 11 -3.72 -27.46 -20.39
N ARG A 12 -4.63 -27.97 -21.23
CA ARG A 12 -5.69 -27.17 -21.87
C ARG A 12 -6.66 -26.61 -20.83
N LEU A 13 -7.09 -27.43 -19.87
CA LEU A 13 -7.98 -27.02 -18.79
C LEU A 13 -7.31 -25.99 -17.87
N LEU A 14 -6.04 -26.21 -17.51
CA LEU A 14 -5.25 -25.24 -16.75
C LEU A 14 -5.16 -23.90 -17.47
N HIS A 15 -4.85 -23.90 -18.77
CA HIS A 15 -4.78 -22.66 -19.54
C HIS A 15 -6.15 -21.97 -19.69
N LYS A 16 -7.23 -22.74 -19.87
CA LYS A 16 -8.59 -22.22 -19.99
C LYS A 16 -9.08 -21.57 -18.69
N HIS A 17 -8.75 -22.15 -17.53
CA HIS A 17 -9.24 -21.68 -16.24
C HIS A 17 -8.30 -20.67 -15.58
N TYR A 18 -6.99 -20.89 -15.67
CA TYR A 18 -6.00 -20.09 -14.95
C TYR A 18 -5.15 -19.20 -15.85
N GLY A 19 -5.24 -19.33 -17.19
CA GLY A 19 -4.37 -18.57 -18.11
C GLY A 19 -4.55 -17.06 -18.02
N ASP A 20 -5.80 -16.59 -17.93
CA ASP A 20 -6.10 -15.18 -17.75
C ASP A 20 -5.98 -14.74 -16.29
N GLU A 21 -6.43 -15.57 -15.35
CA GLU A 21 -6.34 -15.30 -13.92
C GLU A 21 -4.88 -15.12 -13.46
N LEU A 22 -3.99 -16.04 -13.81
CA LEU A 22 -2.56 -15.95 -13.49
C LEU A 22 -1.94 -14.70 -14.11
N ARG A 23 -2.30 -14.37 -15.35
CA ARG A 23 -1.79 -13.17 -16.03
C ARG A 23 -2.25 -11.89 -15.33
N ILE A 24 -3.51 -11.85 -14.91
CA ILE A 24 -4.07 -10.72 -14.13
C ILE A 24 -3.36 -10.64 -12.77
N ALA A 25 -3.22 -11.77 -12.06
CA ALA A 25 -2.54 -11.84 -10.78
C ALA A 25 -1.10 -11.32 -10.88
N SER A 26 -0.32 -11.84 -11.84
CA SER A 26 1.05 -11.39 -12.08
C SER A 26 1.11 -9.90 -12.39
N ALA A 27 0.20 -9.36 -13.21
CA ALA A 27 0.18 -7.93 -13.50
C ALA A 27 -0.06 -7.06 -12.26
N TYR A 28 -0.94 -7.49 -11.35
CA TYR A 28 -1.18 -6.81 -10.08
C TYR A 28 0.02 -6.91 -9.13
N ILE A 29 0.59 -8.11 -8.99
CA ILE A 29 1.79 -8.36 -8.18
C ILE A 29 2.94 -7.50 -8.69
N ASP A 30 3.28 -7.61 -9.97
CA ASP A 30 4.36 -6.86 -10.60
C ASP A 30 4.20 -5.35 -10.39
N LYS A 31 3.00 -4.82 -10.61
CA LYS A 31 2.72 -3.39 -10.40
C LYS A 31 2.88 -2.99 -8.93
N ALA A 32 2.49 -3.82 -7.97
CA ALA A 32 2.68 -3.55 -6.54
C ALA A 32 4.17 -3.56 -6.16
N LEU A 33 4.94 -4.51 -6.70
CA LEU A 33 6.36 -4.70 -6.41
C LEU A 33 7.26 -3.67 -7.13
N GLN A 34 6.86 -3.21 -8.30
CA GLN A 34 7.57 -2.20 -9.08
C GLN A 34 7.14 -0.77 -8.77
N TRP A 35 6.19 -0.59 -7.84
CA TRP A 35 5.72 0.75 -7.45
C TRP A 35 6.90 1.67 -7.09
N PRO A 36 6.88 2.95 -7.49
CA PRO A 36 7.95 3.88 -7.18
C PRO A 36 8.05 4.14 -5.67
N GLN A 37 9.24 4.56 -5.22
CA GLN A 37 9.46 4.94 -3.83
C GLN A 37 8.61 6.18 -3.47
N ILE A 38 7.79 6.07 -2.42
CA ILE A 38 6.96 7.17 -1.94
C ILE A 38 7.79 8.06 -0.99
N LYS A 39 7.71 9.37 -1.19
CA LYS A 39 8.36 10.38 -0.34
C LYS A 39 7.46 10.74 0.85
N SER A 40 8.06 11.16 1.96
CA SER A 40 7.33 11.46 3.21
C SER A 40 6.26 12.54 3.09
N GLU A 41 6.44 13.49 2.17
CA GLU A 41 5.58 14.67 1.98
C GLU A 41 4.55 14.46 0.86
N ASP A 42 4.64 13.34 0.14
CA ASP A 42 3.80 13.07 -1.02
C ASP A 42 2.56 12.26 -0.64
N GLY A 43 1.61 12.94 0.04
CA GLY A 43 0.34 12.36 0.42
C GLY A 43 -0.49 11.87 -0.77
N LYS A 44 -0.33 12.49 -1.95
CA LYS A 44 -1.02 12.08 -3.19
C LYS A 44 -0.49 10.74 -3.70
N ALA A 45 0.83 10.58 -3.77
CA ALA A 45 1.44 9.31 -4.16
C ALA A 45 1.12 8.19 -3.16
N LEU A 46 1.09 8.50 -1.86
CA LEU A 46 0.67 7.55 -0.84
C LEU A 46 -0.79 7.11 -1.03
N ASN A 47 -1.70 8.05 -1.29
CA ASN A 47 -3.11 7.73 -1.52
C ASN A 47 -3.32 6.91 -2.81
N ALA A 48 -2.63 7.25 -3.90
CA ALA A 48 -2.68 6.47 -5.14
C ALA A 48 -2.20 5.02 -4.91
N TYR A 49 -1.14 4.84 -4.13
CA TYR A 49 -0.67 3.50 -3.78
C TYR A 49 -1.68 2.75 -2.90
N ALA A 50 -2.23 3.41 -1.89
CA ALA A 50 -3.25 2.82 -1.04
C ALA A 50 -4.46 2.34 -1.84
N MET A 51 -5.00 3.18 -2.73
CA MET A 51 -6.13 2.81 -3.60
C MET A 51 -5.79 1.61 -4.49
N PHE A 52 -4.59 1.57 -5.06
CA PHE A 52 -4.16 0.43 -5.87
C PHE A 52 -4.08 -0.87 -5.04
N LEU A 53 -3.48 -0.84 -3.85
CA LEU A 53 -3.39 -2.01 -2.99
C LEU A 53 -4.74 -2.48 -2.45
N VAL A 54 -5.68 -1.56 -2.22
CA VAL A 54 -7.09 -1.90 -1.92
C VAL A 54 -7.72 -2.64 -3.10
N GLY A 55 -7.47 -2.20 -4.33
CA GLY A 55 -7.87 -2.93 -5.54
C GLY A 55 -7.30 -4.35 -5.59
N CYS A 56 -6.01 -4.52 -5.28
CA CYS A 56 -5.39 -5.85 -5.19
C CYS A 56 -6.09 -6.71 -4.11
N ARG A 57 -6.32 -6.15 -2.92
CA ARG A 57 -7.00 -6.86 -1.81
C ARG A 57 -8.40 -7.33 -2.22
N ASN A 58 -9.18 -6.48 -2.88
CA ASN A 58 -10.52 -6.84 -3.30
C ASN A 58 -10.49 -7.91 -4.40
N THR A 59 -9.51 -7.85 -5.30
CA THR A 59 -9.35 -8.83 -6.39
C THR A 59 -8.89 -10.20 -5.87
N MET A 60 -8.25 -10.27 -4.70
CA MET A 60 -7.87 -11.55 -4.07
C MET A 60 -9.06 -12.45 -3.73
N GLU A 61 -10.27 -11.89 -3.59
CA GLU A 61 -11.46 -12.69 -3.33
C GLU A 61 -11.88 -13.53 -4.54
N ASP A 62 -11.53 -13.07 -5.75
CA ASP A 62 -11.87 -13.71 -7.02
C ASP A 62 -10.68 -14.47 -7.65
N ILE A 63 -9.45 -14.16 -7.23
CA ILE A 63 -8.20 -14.66 -7.82
C ILE A 63 -7.29 -15.24 -6.73
N GLU A 64 -7.31 -16.57 -6.58
CA GLU A 64 -6.52 -17.29 -5.57
C GLU A 64 -5.02 -17.06 -5.75
N SER A 65 -4.57 -16.89 -7.00
CA SER A 65 -3.15 -16.68 -7.31
C SER A 65 -2.59 -15.38 -6.71
N LEU A 66 -3.44 -14.42 -6.34
CA LEU A 66 -3.01 -13.20 -5.66
C LEU A 66 -2.62 -13.42 -4.18
N GLU A 67 -2.91 -14.59 -3.59
CA GLU A 67 -2.40 -14.97 -2.27
C GLU A 67 -0.86 -14.90 -2.19
N GLU A 68 -0.15 -14.92 -3.32
CA GLU A 68 1.29 -14.69 -3.38
C GLU A 68 1.72 -13.35 -2.75
N MET A 69 0.82 -12.37 -2.63
CA MET A 69 1.09 -11.12 -1.93
C MET A 69 1.30 -11.30 -0.42
N ASP A 70 0.79 -12.38 0.19
CA ASP A 70 1.10 -12.78 1.57
C ASP A 70 2.51 -13.35 1.72
N ASN A 71 3.21 -13.64 0.62
CA ASN A 71 4.60 -14.09 0.67
C ASN A 71 5.48 -13.05 1.39
N PRO A 72 6.33 -13.46 2.34
CA PRO A 72 7.15 -12.53 3.11
C PRO A 72 8.04 -11.62 2.26
N THR A 73 8.51 -12.11 1.11
CA THR A 73 9.32 -11.34 0.16
C THR A 73 8.48 -10.26 -0.53
N ASN A 74 7.29 -10.62 -1.02
CA ASN A 74 6.38 -9.67 -1.68
C ASN A 74 5.90 -8.62 -0.69
N LEU A 75 5.46 -9.04 0.50
CA LEU A 75 5.04 -8.14 1.57
C LEU A 75 6.14 -7.16 1.96
N ARG A 76 7.38 -7.63 2.12
CA ARG A 76 8.53 -6.76 2.43
C ARG A 76 8.81 -5.77 1.31
N THR A 77 8.66 -6.17 0.05
CA THR A 77 8.84 -5.29 -1.11
C THR A 77 7.77 -4.22 -1.17
N VAL A 78 6.50 -4.54 -0.91
CA VAL A 78 5.40 -3.57 -0.79
C VAL A 78 5.70 -2.56 0.33
N VAL A 79 6.12 -3.04 1.51
CA VAL A 79 6.53 -2.17 2.62
C VAL A 79 7.70 -1.27 2.24
N SER A 80 8.66 -1.76 1.44
CA SER A 80 9.86 -1.01 1.08
C SER A 80 9.54 0.33 0.39
N LYS A 81 8.42 0.39 -0.35
CA LYS A 81 7.92 1.55 -1.10
C LYS A 81 7.50 2.71 -0.21
N LEU A 82 7.21 2.43 1.06
CA LEU A 82 6.75 3.42 2.02
C LEU A 82 7.92 4.28 2.56
N PRO A 83 7.62 5.50 3.04
CA PRO A 83 8.56 6.32 3.79
C PRO A 83 9.10 5.63 5.05
N TYR A 84 10.33 5.97 5.47
CA TYR A 84 11.03 5.31 6.59
C TYR A 84 10.19 5.22 7.88
N LYS A 85 9.62 6.36 8.32
CA LYS A 85 8.79 6.41 9.55
C LYS A 85 7.57 5.49 9.48
N MET A 86 6.97 5.34 8.29
CA MET A 86 5.85 4.42 8.09
C MET A 86 6.29 2.97 8.13
N LYS A 87 7.47 2.65 7.59
CA LYS A 87 8.05 1.30 7.68
C LYS A 87 8.32 0.89 9.12
N GLU A 88 8.86 1.80 9.92
CA GLU A 88 9.11 1.57 11.35
C GLU A 88 7.81 1.31 12.12
N ARG A 89 6.80 2.17 11.96
CA ARG A 89 5.47 2.00 12.58
C ARG A 89 4.78 0.70 12.13
N TRP A 90 4.92 0.32 10.86
CA TRP A 90 4.39 -0.95 10.36
C TRP A 90 5.05 -2.15 11.05
N ARG A 91 6.37 -2.14 11.31
CA ARG A 91 7.03 -3.24 12.03
C ARG A 91 6.47 -3.43 13.43
N ALA A 92 6.21 -2.33 14.14
CA ALA A 92 5.58 -2.37 15.45
C ALA A 92 4.15 -2.94 15.37
N GLU A 93 3.36 -2.50 14.38
CA GLU A 93 2.01 -3.02 14.15
C GLU A 93 2.01 -4.52 13.81
N ALA A 94 2.91 -4.96 12.93
CA ALA A 94 3.05 -6.36 12.54
C ALA A 94 3.48 -7.24 13.73
N TYR A 95 4.34 -6.72 14.62
CA TYR A 95 4.70 -7.37 15.87
C TYR A 95 3.50 -7.48 16.82
N ASN A 96 2.72 -6.40 16.98
CA ASN A 96 1.50 -6.41 17.79
C ASN A 96 0.47 -7.42 17.28
N ILE A 97 0.30 -7.56 15.96
CA ILE A 97 -0.58 -8.59 15.36
C ILE A 97 -0.09 -9.98 15.75
N LYS A 98 1.22 -10.21 15.68
CA LYS A 98 1.82 -11.49 16.08
C LYS A 98 1.56 -11.82 17.55
N GLU A 99 1.79 -10.87 18.46
CA GLU A 99 1.57 -11.10 19.90
C GLU A 99 0.10 -11.26 20.27
N ARG A 100 -0.79 -10.43 19.72
CA ARG A 100 -2.19 -10.37 20.16
C ARG A 100 -3.12 -11.35 19.47
N ARG A 101 -2.81 -11.72 18.22
CA ARG A 101 -3.68 -12.56 17.38
C ARG A 101 -3.05 -13.90 17.04
N ASP A 102 -1.87 -14.19 17.58
CA ASP A 102 -1.10 -15.42 17.35
C ASP A 102 -0.98 -15.80 15.86
N ARG A 103 -0.86 -14.79 15.00
CA ARG A 103 -0.70 -14.97 13.55
C ARG A 103 0.24 -13.96 12.94
N ARG A 104 0.84 -14.32 11.81
CA ARG A 104 1.65 -13.38 11.03
C ARG A 104 0.75 -12.30 10.42
N ALA A 105 1.30 -11.09 10.28
CA ALA A 105 0.68 -10.04 9.50
C ALA A 105 0.57 -10.46 8.04
N LYS A 106 -0.60 -10.25 7.45
CA LYS A 106 -0.92 -10.53 6.05
C LYS A 106 -0.90 -9.25 5.22
N PHE A 107 -0.96 -9.39 3.90
CA PHE A 107 -1.14 -8.30 2.96
C PHE A 107 -2.36 -7.46 3.32
N THR A 108 -3.48 -8.07 3.69
CA THR A 108 -4.71 -7.36 4.08
C THR A 108 -4.54 -6.44 5.29
N ASP A 109 -3.74 -6.84 6.29
CA ASP A 109 -3.39 -5.99 7.43
C ASP A 109 -2.53 -4.80 6.98
N LEU A 110 -1.57 -5.05 6.08
CA LEU A 110 -0.71 -4.00 5.53
C LEU A 110 -1.52 -2.98 4.72
N VAL A 111 -2.43 -3.45 3.85
CA VAL A 111 -3.31 -2.56 3.07
C VAL A 111 -4.14 -1.69 3.99
N SER A 112 -4.73 -2.27 5.05
CA SER A 112 -5.53 -1.52 6.03
C SER A 112 -4.70 -0.46 6.77
N TYR A 113 -3.45 -0.79 7.10
CA TYR A 113 -2.52 0.17 7.68
C TYR A 113 -2.19 1.31 6.72
N ILE A 114 -1.82 1.00 5.47
CA ILE A 114 -1.46 2.01 4.45
C ILE A 114 -2.66 2.90 4.12
N GLU A 115 -3.85 2.32 3.97
CA GLU A 115 -5.10 3.04 3.72
C GLU A 115 -5.39 4.05 4.84
N ARG A 116 -5.20 3.67 6.10
CA ARG A 116 -5.33 4.59 7.24
C ARG A 116 -4.30 5.71 7.20
N GLN A 117 -3.03 5.39 6.91
CA GLN A 117 -1.99 6.41 6.81
C GLN A 117 -2.23 7.38 5.63
N ALA A 118 -2.74 6.89 4.51
CA ALA A 118 -3.14 7.71 3.38
C ALA A 118 -4.26 8.69 3.76
N LYS A 119 -5.32 8.21 4.41
CA LYS A 119 -6.42 9.05 4.91
C LYS A 119 -5.93 10.17 5.82
N ILE A 120 -5.02 9.85 6.75
CA ILE A 120 -4.39 10.84 7.65
C ILE A 120 -3.57 11.87 6.85
N ALA A 121 -2.79 11.43 5.87
CA ALA A 121 -1.95 12.32 5.07
C ALA A 121 -2.75 13.24 4.12
N THR A 122 -3.96 12.82 3.72
CA THR A 122 -4.85 13.62 2.87
C THR A 122 -5.88 14.43 3.66
N ASP A 123 -5.94 14.27 4.98
CA ASP A 123 -6.89 15.00 5.82
C ASP A 123 -6.51 16.50 5.84
N PRO A 124 -7.42 17.41 5.44
CA PRO A 124 -7.19 18.85 5.49
C PRO A 124 -6.76 19.38 6.86
N SER A 125 -7.14 18.71 7.95
CA SER A 125 -6.75 19.09 9.31
C SER A 125 -5.27 18.81 9.63
N SER A 126 -4.59 17.97 8.85
CA SER A 126 -3.16 17.69 9.02
C SER A 126 -2.25 18.81 8.48
N ALA A 127 -2.77 19.76 7.71
CA ALA A 127 -1.99 20.86 7.14
C ALA A 127 -1.64 21.95 8.16
N THR A 128 -2.29 22.00 9.33
CA THR A 128 -2.17 23.11 10.28
C THR A 128 -0.90 23.07 11.13
N SER A 129 -0.04 22.04 11.03
CA SER A 129 1.21 21.98 11.80
C SER A 129 2.47 22.41 11.04
N GLN A 130 2.36 22.87 9.78
CA GLN A 130 3.52 23.37 9.03
C GLN A 130 3.47 24.88 8.84
N THR A 131 4.09 25.57 9.80
CA THR A 131 4.74 26.87 9.66
C THR A 131 3.85 28.09 9.36
N ALA A 132 3.10 28.56 10.35
CA ALA A 132 2.78 29.98 10.44
C ALA A 132 4.01 30.72 11.01
N VAL A 133 4.99 31.07 10.16
CA VAL A 133 5.89 32.18 10.51
C VAL A 133 5.05 33.45 10.38
N LEU A 134 4.51 33.93 11.49
CA LEU A 134 3.89 35.25 11.53
C LEU A 134 4.98 36.28 11.18
N PRO A 135 4.79 37.16 10.17
CA PRO A 135 5.67 38.29 10.00
C PRO A 135 5.54 39.22 11.22
N PRO A 136 6.64 39.87 11.68
CA PRO A 136 6.57 40.81 12.78
C PRO A 136 5.60 41.95 12.44
N LEU A 137 4.64 42.20 13.32
CA LEU A 137 3.78 43.37 13.25
C LEU A 137 4.64 44.63 13.42
N GLU A 138 4.92 45.34 12.33
CA GLU A 138 5.47 46.69 12.42
C GLU A 138 4.45 47.58 13.14
N ARG A 139 4.80 48.01 14.35
CA ARG A 139 4.09 49.07 15.06
C ARG A 139 4.22 50.35 14.26
N THR A 140 3.19 50.71 13.50
CA THR A 140 3.02 52.08 12.99
C THR A 140 2.96 53.03 14.18
N THR A 141 4.07 53.74 14.44
CA THR A 141 4.05 54.94 15.27
C THR A 141 3.36 56.04 14.47
N ARG A 142 2.08 56.29 14.78
CA ARG A 142 1.47 57.60 14.49
C ARG A 142 2.30 58.64 15.22
N LYS A 143 2.91 59.56 14.47
CA LYS A 143 3.47 60.79 15.02
C LYS A 143 2.44 61.89 14.74
N ASP A 144 1.80 62.37 15.79
CA ASP A 144 0.85 63.48 15.74
C ASP A 144 1.56 64.79 15.33
N PRO A 145 0.83 65.74 14.72
CA PRO A 145 1.42 66.96 14.20
C PRO A 145 1.59 68.03 15.28
N SER A 146 2.67 68.80 15.17
CA SER A 146 2.82 70.13 15.75
C SER A 146 3.40 71.05 14.70
#